data_AF-A0A423JU23-F1
#
_entry.id   AF-A0A423JU23-F1
#
_cell.length_a   1.000
_cell.length_b   1.000
_cell.length_c   1.000
_cell.angle_alpha   90.00
_cell.angle_beta   90.00
_cell.angle_gamma   90.00
#
_symmetry.space_group_name_H-M   'P 1'
#
loop_
_entity.id
_entity.type
_entity.pdbx_description
1 polymer ?
#
loop_
_entity_poly.entity_id
_entity_poly.type
_entity_poly.pdbx_seq_one_letter_code
_entity_poly.pdbx_strand_id
1 'polypeptide(L)' 'MSDIDAGAARGKAEYVMRIGMLLESGDLSKTKAAQKLGLSQQELDEMLQGRMGDLTVTKILEYLDLLKGKT' A
#
# COMPACT_ATOMS: atom_id res chain seq x y z
N MET A 1 12.53 10.36 20.85
CA MET A 1 12.20 9.61 19.63
C MET A 1 10.81 9.06 19.87
N SER A 2 9.84 9.74 19.27
CA SER A 2 8.65 10.29 19.93
C SER A 2 7.41 9.87 19.13
N ASP A 3 6.22 9.89 19.73
CA ASP A 3 4.94 9.40 19.20
C ASP A 3 4.62 9.71 17.72
N ILE A 4 5.30 10.69 17.12
CA ILE A 4 5.33 11.00 15.69
C ILE A 4 5.68 9.78 14.83
N ASP A 5 6.71 9.00 15.21
CA ASP A 5 7.14 7.81 14.44
C ASP A 5 6.10 6.68 14.54
N ALA A 6 5.47 6.53 15.71
CA ALA A 6 4.39 5.57 15.94
C ALA A 6 3.12 5.95 15.17
N GLY A 7 2.78 7.23 15.13
CA GLY A 7 1.66 7.76 14.34
C GLY A 7 1.85 7.54 12.85
N ALA A 8 3.05 7.81 12.33
CA ALA A 8 3.39 7.56 10.93
C ALA A 8 3.32 6.05 10.59
N ALA A 9 3.90 5.18 11.43
CA ALA A 9 3.84 3.73 11.24
C ALA A 9 2.39 3.21 11.23
N ARG A 10 1.55 3.69 12.15
CA ARG A 10 0.12 3.34 12.19
C ARG A 10 -0.62 3.79 10.94
N GLY A 11 -0.37 5.01 10.47
CA GLY A 11 -0.97 5.53 9.23
C GLY A 11 -0.59 4.70 8.00
N LYS A 12 0.69 4.33 7.86
CA LYS A 12 1.14 3.46 6.75
C LYS A 12 0.45 2.09 6.82
N ALA A 13 0.41 1.47 8.01
CA ALA A 13 -0.22 0.17 8.21
C ALA A 13 -1.72 0.18 7.86
N GLU A 14 -2.43 1.23 8.23
CA GLU A 14 -3.86 1.37 7.91
C GLU A 14 -4.10 1.43 6.39
N TYR A 15 -3.33 2.22 5.65
CA TYR A 15 -3.49 2.29 4.19
C TYR A 15 -3.07 1.01 3.48
N VAL A 16 -1.98 0.36 3.90
CA VAL A 16 -1.56 -0.94 3.36
C VAL A 16 -2.63 -2.00 3.61
N MET A 17 -3.26 -2.02 4.80
CA MET A 17 -4.35 -2.95 5.10
C MET A 17 -5.53 -2.77 4.14
N ARG A 18 -5.89 -1.51 3.83
CA ARG A 18 -6.96 -1.22 2.85
C ARG A 18 -6.59 -1.67 1.44
N ILE A 19 -5.31 -1.57 1.04
CA ILE A 19 -4.81 -2.12 -0.22
C ILE A 19 -4.96 -3.66 -0.21
N GLY A 20 -4.54 -4.32 0.88
CA GLY A 20 -4.67 -5.77 1.06
C GLY A 20 -6.12 -6.24 0.90
N MET A 21 -7.06 -5.60 1.59
CA MET A 21 -8.50 -5.90 1.48
C MET A 21 -9.03 -5.75 0.05
N LEU A 22 -8.58 -4.74 -0.69
CA LEU A 22 -8.98 -4.53 -2.08
C LEU A 22 -8.49 -5.67 -2.98
N LEU A 23 -7.29 -6.19 -2.75
CA LEU A 23 -6.76 -7.32 -3.51
C LEU A 23 -7.43 -8.64 -3.12
N GLU A 24 -7.76 -8.82 -1.84
CA GLU A 24 -8.49 -10.00 -1.35
C GLU A 24 -9.93 -10.08 -1.88
N SER A 25 -10.57 -8.93 -2.17
CA SER A 25 -11.90 -8.90 -2.78
C SER A 25 -11.96 -9.56 -4.16
N GLY A 26 -10.82 -9.73 -4.83
CA GLY A 26 -10.71 -10.40 -6.13
C GLY A 26 -10.98 -9.49 -7.33
N ASP A 27 -11.42 -8.24 -7.11
CA ASP A 27 -11.68 -7.27 -8.19
C ASP A 27 -10.42 -6.93 -9.00
N LEU A 28 -9.24 -7.07 -8.38
CA LEU A 28 -7.96 -6.78 -9.00
C LEU A 28 -6.90 -7.82 -8.60
N SER A 29 -6.34 -8.51 -9.58
CA SER A 29 -5.24 -9.45 -9.33
C SER A 29 -3.98 -8.73 -8.85
N LYS A 30 -3.19 -9.39 -8.00
CA LYS A 30 -1.90 -8.86 -7.51
C LYS A 30 -0.98 -8.40 -8.65
N THR A 31 -0.93 -9.15 -9.75
CA THR A 31 -0.11 -8.78 -10.92
C THR A 31 -0.57 -7.47 -11.56
N LYS A 32 -1.88 -7.30 -11.76
CA LYS A 32 -2.43 -6.05 -12.33
C LYS A 32 -2.26 -4.89 -11.35
N ALA A 33 -2.42 -5.14 -10.05
CA ALA A 33 -2.18 -4.14 -9.03
C ALA A 33 -0.72 -3.67 -9.05
N ALA A 34 0.24 -4.59 -9.01
CA ALA A 34 1.67 -4.26 -9.08
C ALA A 34 1.99 -3.40 -10.31
N GLN A 35 1.51 -3.81 -11.49
CA GLN A 35 1.65 -3.01 -12.71
C GLN A 35 1.05 -1.61 -12.59
N LYS A 36 -0.17 -1.48 -12.05
CA LYS A 36 -0.85 -0.19 -11.89
C LYS A 36 -0.11 0.74 -10.92
N LEU A 37 0.57 0.17 -9.93
CA LEU A 37 1.36 0.90 -8.95
C LEU A 37 2.80 1.21 -9.43
N GLY A 38 3.21 0.67 -10.57
CA GLY A 38 4.61 0.75 -11.03
C GLY A 38 5.58 -0.04 -10.14
N LEU A 39 5.09 -1.09 -9.47
CA LEU A 39 5.85 -1.97 -8.59
C LEU A 39 6.08 -3.33 -9.25
N SER A 40 7.16 -4.00 -8.85
CA SER A 40 7.27 -5.45 -8.99
C SER A 40 6.28 -6.17 -8.06
N GLN A 41 5.98 -7.44 -8.36
CA GLN A 41 5.15 -8.26 -7.47
C GLN A 41 5.82 -8.46 -6.10
N GLN A 42 7.15 -8.58 -6.06
CA GLN A 42 7.90 -8.71 -4.83
C GLN A 42 7.76 -7.44 -3.95
N GLU A 43 7.91 -6.26 -4.52
CA GLU A 43 7.75 -5.00 -3.77
C GLU A 43 6.32 -4.84 -3.23
N LEU A 44 5.31 -5.26 -4.00
CA LEU A 44 3.92 -5.28 -3.54
C LEU A 44 3.75 -6.25 -2.35
N ASP A 45 4.30 -7.46 -2.44
CA ASP A 45 4.21 -8.45 -1.36
C ASP A 45 4.98 -8.00 -0.11
N GLU A 46 6.15 -7.38 -0.26
CA GLU A 46 6.92 -6.78 0.83
C GLU A 46 6.12 -5.69 1.54
N MET A 47 5.51 -4.78 0.78
CA MET A 47 4.64 -3.74 1.32
C MET A 47 3.48 -4.34 2.11
N LEU A 48 2.77 -5.33 1.53
CA LEU A 48 1.65 -6.02 2.20
C LEU A 48 2.06 -6.77 3.47
N GLN A 49 3.31 -7.23 3.55
CA GLN A 49 3.88 -7.85 4.74
C GLN A 49 4.43 -6.82 5.76
N GLY A 50 4.19 -5.52 5.53
CA GLY A 50 4.62 -4.45 6.43
C GLY A 50 6.04 -3.95 6.19
N ARG A 51 6.76 -4.49 5.19
CA ARG A 51 8.09 -4.02 4.78
C ARG A 51 7.92 -2.85 3.81
N MET A 52 7.57 -1.70 4.37
CA MET A 52 7.26 -0.49 3.61
C MET A 52 8.51 0.33 3.25
N GLY A 53 9.68 0.02 3.82
CA GLY A 53 10.91 0.76 3.61
C GLY A 53 10.72 2.28 3.75
N ASP A 54 11.19 3.01 2.75
CA ASP A 54 11.10 4.48 2.67
C ASP A 54 9.77 5.00 2.12
N LEU A 55 8.77 4.13 1.89
CA LEU A 55 7.46 4.58 1.41
C LEU A 55 6.82 5.52 2.43
N THR A 56 6.45 6.72 1.97
CA THR A 56 5.74 7.69 2.78
C THR A 56 4.25 7.34 2.88
N VAL A 57 3.57 7.85 3.90
CA VAL A 57 2.10 7.72 4.01
C VAL A 57 1.40 8.26 2.75
N THR A 58 1.87 9.40 2.23
CA THR A 58 1.36 10.00 0.99
C THR A 58 1.48 9.04 -0.19
N LYS A 59 2.62 8.36 -0.35
CA LYS A 59 2.81 7.43 -1.47
C LYS A 59 1.88 6.23 -1.40
N ILE A 60 1.65 5.70 -0.19
CA ILE A 60 0.72 4.58 0.02
C ILE A 60 -0.73 5.02 -0.24
N LEU A 61 -1.08 6.26 0.12
CA LEU A 61 -2.38 6.84 -0.20
C LEU A 61 -2.58 6.97 -1.72
N GLU A 62 -1.59 7.48 -2.45
CA GLU A 62 -1.62 7.53 -3.92
C GLU A 62 -1.85 6.14 -4.52
N TYR A 63 -1.17 5.11 -4.00
CA TYR A 63 -1.41 3.73 -4.44
C TYR A 63 -2.85 3.29 -4.21
N LEU A 64 -3.42 3.58 -3.04
CA LEU A 64 -4.80 3.23 -2.74
C LEU A 64 -5.79 3.93 -3.70
N ASP A 65 -5.58 5.20 -4.02
CA ASP A 65 -6.42 5.95 -4.95
C ASP A 65 -6.31 5.45 -6.40
N LEU A 66 -5.08 5.14 -6.83
CA LEU A 66 -4.84 4.49 -8.12
C LEU A 66 -5.59 3.16 -8.22
N LEU A 67 -5.53 2.30 -7.20
CA LEU A 67 -6.24 1.02 -7.23
C LEU A 67 -7.76 1.18 -7.24
N LYS A 68 -8.30 2.19 -6.53
CA LYS A 68 -9.73 2.54 -6.55
C LYS A 68 -10.20 3.18 -7.86
N GLY A 69 -9.28 3.57 -8.74
CA GLY A 69 -9.61 4.30 -9.98
C GLY A 69 -10.09 5.73 -9.72
N LYS A 70 -9.68 6.33 -8.61
CA LYS A 70 -9.89 7.75 -8.34
C LYS A 70 -8.67 8.51 -8.88
N THR A 71 -8.84 9.18 -10.00
CA THR A 71 -7.87 10.13 -10.59
C THR A 71 -8.58 11.45 -10.85
#